data_AF-W2IER5-F1
#
_entry.id   AF-W2IER5-F1
#
_cell.length_a   1.000
_cell.length_b   1.000
_cell.length_c   1.000
_cell.angle_alpha   90.00
_cell.angle_beta   90.00
_cell.angle_gamma   90.00
#
_symmetry.space_group_name_H-M   'P 1'
#
loop_
_entity.id
_entity.type
_entity.pdbx_description
1 polymer ?
#
loop_
_entity_poly.entity_id
_entity_poly.type
_entity_poly.pdbx_seq_one_letter_code
_entity_poly.pdbx_strand_id
1 'polypeptide(L)'
;HLMKTVPKEVYDQILPVADSSPLRREIDHIGVGFDLQFISSSGGSNRQCTQIFTHAYASDKSTRSFTKDLTDNPEAQPEDLARRRVTLMNPDARHIMRILTESLSQFERVIRRRRFGFQSFIYFPKEYADPLMEKRCLICNKTFHFFRRDFYCQLCGHMVCGDCSELYEVEARIGETRKNRCCRLCVVRVDACKFDDEDLLAALGPIIVDTPSDAWLPNDEKTQGWEDNDLMGQLCSDDPEARSQALEQLGKLVAKPSSSSSLETVTSSKSTEKKSQVQHVLSNIESHLNEELAKAQLNSSIQTCDVSDRTRDYKYEFDANQVTHEDIPLAPKPEAQKDARRVELIKSSGALQSDYDRSALNLIAQVAAKRLGCPIGVVSMIDDEQFHAVGNYNLPSEALHLPRNEVPCMHSVYAEKPLVIKNPQRDMRFSKMPCVDDLGVKFYAGFPLRAPGGEVIGNLCALDGNTHNNISTKDYSTMETLAKLASDLLIPSKT
;
A
#
# COMPACT_ATOMS: atom_id res chain seq x y z
N HIS A 1 15.54 13.50 20.65
CA HIS A 1 16.89 12.94 20.56
C HIS A 1 16.83 11.51 20.05
N LEU A 2 17.28 11.27 18.81
CA LEU A 2 17.54 9.92 18.31
C LEU A 2 19.05 9.76 18.15
N MET A 3 19.66 8.80 18.84
CA MET A 3 21.09 8.52 18.73
C MET A 3 21.33 7.11 18.22
N LYS A 4 22.22 6.96 17.22
CA LYS A 4 22.65 5.67 16.69
C LYS A 4 24.17 5.55 16.77
N THR A 5 24.63 4.40 17.24
CA THR A 5 26.03 3.99 17.12
C THR A 5 26.27 3.40 15.73
N VAL A 6 27.41 3.75 15.14
CA VAL A 6 27.93 3.18 13.90
C VAL A 6 28.93 2.08 14.30
N PRO A 7 28.65 0.79 14.00
CA PRO A 7 29.57 -0.31 14.27
C PRO A 7 30.88 -0.19 13.50
N LYS A 8 31.93 -0.85 13.99
CA LYS A 8 33.27 -0.75 13.41
C LYS A 8 33.33 -1.24 11.96
N GLU A 9 32.56 -2.26 11.61
CA GLU A 9 32.47 -2.80 10.25
C GLU A 9 31.85 -1.79 9.26
N VAL A 10 30.98 -0.89 9.74
CA VAL A 10 30.35 0.17 8.93
C VAL A 10 31.28 1.39 8.86
N TYR A 11 31.93 1.75 9.98
CA TYR A 11 33.02 2.72 10.02
C TYR A 11 34.12 2.38 9.00
N ASP A 12 34.52 1.10 8.92
CA ASP A 12 35.61 0.65 8.06
C ASP A 12 35.29 0.70 6.56
N GLN A 13 33.99 0.70 6.19
CA GLN A 13 33.52 0.87 4.81
C GLN A 13 33.47 2.34 4.36
N ILE A 14 33.40 3.30 5.30
CA ILE A 14 33.29 4.74 5.00
C ILE A 14 34.67 5.36 4.72
N LEU A 15 35.75 4.83 5.31
CA LEU A 15 37.12 5.26 5.05
C LEU A 15 37.93 4.21 4.27
N PRO A 16 38.29 4.47 3.00
CA PRO A 16 39.23 3.64 2.24
C PRO A 16 40.52 3.37 3.03
N VAL A 17 41.10 2.18 2.85
CA VAL A 17 42.28 1.73 3.60
C VAL A 17 43.52 2.62 3.35
N ALA A 18 43.56 3.32 2.20
CA ALA A 18 44.64 4.24 1.84
C ALA A 18 44.69 5.52 2.69
N ASP A 19 43.56 5.96 3.26
CA ASP A 19 43.41 7.28 3.90
C ASP A 19 43.52 7.23 5.44
N SER A 20 43.70 6.06 6.04
CA SER A 20 43.59 5.88 7.49
C SER A 20 44.87 6.04 8.30
N SER A 21 44.71 6.63 9.49
CA SER A 21 45.74 6.79 10.50
C SER A 21 46.12 5.47 11.19
N PRO A 22 47.35 5.31 11.72
CA PRO A 22 47.68 4.23 12.66
C PRO A 22 46.70 4.11 13.84
N LEU A 23 46.10 5.23 14.24
CA LEU A 23 45.13 5.34 15.33
C LEU A 23 43.75 4.72 14.98
N ARG A 24 43.49 4.30 13.73
CA ARG A 24 42.25 3.60 13.30
C ARG A 24 41.90 2.38 14.16
N ARG A 25 42.91 1.74 14.74
CA ARG A 25 42.71 0.56 15.61
C ARG A 25 42.11 0.92 16.98
N GLU A 26 42.34 2.14 17.46
CA GLU A 26 41.99 2.59 18.81
C GLU A 26 40.51 2.98 18.99
N ILE A 27 39.76 3.18 17.90
CA ILE A 27 38.32 3.47 17.96
C ILE A 27 37.54 2.16 18.09
N ASP A 28 36.64 2.05 19.07
CA ASP A 28 35.66 0.97 19.18
C ASP A 28 34.38 1.30 18.38
N HIS A 29 33.78 2.46 18.64
CA HIS A 29 32.58 2.93 17.95
C HIS A 29 32.50 4.47 17.85
N ILE A 30 31.68 4.94 16.91
CA ILE A 30 31.28 6.35 16.78
C ILE A 30 29.77 6.44 16.99
N GLY A 31 29.31 7.29 17.91
CA GLY A 31 27.90 7.60 18.09
C GLY A 31 27.56 8.93 17.43
N VAL A 32 26.47 8.96 16.65
CA VAL A 32 25.89 10.19 16.12
C VAL A 32 24.40 10.19 16.43
N GLY A 33 23.93 11.29 17.02
CA GLY A 33 22.53 11.53 17.29
C GLY A 33 22.10 12.92 16.84
N PHE A 34 20.79 13.10 16.71
CA PHE A 34 20.21 14.37 16.31
C PHE A 34 18.92 14.69 17.05
N ASP A 35 18.65 15.99 17.13
CA ASP A 35 17.40 16.59 17.58
C ASP A 35 16.83 17.44 16.46
N LEU A 36 15.53 17.24 16.18
CA LEU A 36 14.77 18.07 15.25
C LEU A 36 14.01 19.12 16.07
N GLN A 37 14.19 20.39 15.72
CA GLN A 37 13.35 21.48 16.24
C GLN A 37 12.52 22.05 15.08
N PHE A 38 11.20 22.00 15.22
CA PHE A 38 10.26 22.49 14.23
C PHE A 38 9.82 23.91 14.60
N ILE A 39 10.30 24.90 13.85
CA ILE A 39 9.92 26.30 14.01
C ILE A 39 8.77 26.59 13.03
N SER A 40 7.60 26.92 13.55
CA SER A 40 6.47 27.39 12.74
C SER A 40 6.72 28.81 12.24
N SER A 41 6.52 29.07 10.94
CA SER A 41 6.56 30.44 10.42
C SER A 41 5.33 31.22 10.90
N SER A 42 5.54 32.35 11.58
CA SER A 42 4.47 33.25 11.98
C SER A 42 3.77 33.85 10.75
N GLY A 43 2.45 34.08 10.86
CA GLY A 43 1.63 34.65 9.77
C GLY A 43 0.83 33.65 8.92
N GLY A 44 0.51 32.47 9.45
CA GLY A 44 -0.44 31.53 8.80
C GLY A 44 0.12 30.75 7.60
N SER A 45 1.44 30.78 7.39
CA SER A 45 2.11 29.96 6.37
C SER A 45 2.36 28.55 6.91
N ASN A 46 1.96 27.52 6.14
CA ASN A 46 2.22 26.10 6.45
C ASN A 46 3.72 25.70 6.33
N ARG A 47 4.64 26.66 6.13
CA ARG A 47 6.07 26.39 6.00
C ARG A 47 6.70 26.22 7.39
N GLN A 48 6.80 24.98 7.84
CA GLN A 48 7.63 24.61 8.98
C GLN A 48 9.11 24.68 8.60
N CYS A 49 9.95 25.24 9.47
CA CYS A 49 11.40 25.23 9.34
C CYS A 49 11.99 24.23 10.34
N THR A 50 12.58 23.14 9.82
CA THR A 50 13.23 22.12 10.66
C THR A 50 14.70 22.43 10.85
N GLN A 51 15.10 22.76 12.08
CA GLN A 51 16.51 22.81 12.48
C GLN A 51 16.96 21.42 12.95
N ILE A 52 18.17 21.01 12.57
CA ILE A 52 18.77 19.72 12.94
C ILE A 52 20.00 19.97 13.81
N PHE A 53 19.88 19.75 15.11
CA PHE A 53 21.00 19.83 16.05
C PHE A 53 21.69 18.47 16.08
N THR A 54 22.97 18.42 15.71
CA THR A 54 23.73 17.16 15.60
C THR A 54 24.71 17.03 16.76
N HIS A 55 24.70 15.87 17.42
CA HIS A 55 25.58 15.50 18.50
C HIS A 55 26.40 14.28 18.08
N ALA A 56 27.72 14.32 18.23
CA ALA A 56 28.60 13.24 17.81
C ALA A 56 29.71 12.99 18.83
N TYR A 57 30.06 11.72 19.03
CA TYR A 57 31.17 11.29 19.89
C TYR A 57 31.84 10.04 19.32
N ALA A 58 33.09 9.80 19.73
CA ALA A 58 33.81 8.55 19.49
C ALA A 58 34.26 7.96 20.82
N SER A 59 34.36 6.63 20.86
CA SER A 59 34.80 5.88 22.02
C SER A 59 35.94 4.94 21.63
N ASP A 60 36.96 4.89 22.47
CA ASP A 60 38.00 3.85 22.53
C ASP A 60 37.55 2.61 23.33
N LYS A 61 36.58 2.80 24.22
CA LYS A 61 35.99 1.75 25.06
C LYS A 61 34.72 1.16 24.44
N SER A 62 34.53 -0.15 24.62
CA SER A 62 33.29 -0.83 24.22
C SER A 62 32.04 -0.23 24.88
N THR A 63 30.90 -0.30 24.20
CA THR A 63 29.59 0.13 24.75
C THR A 63 29.23 -0.60 26.04
N ARG A 64 29.75 -1.81 26.28
CA ARG A 64 29.55 -2.58 27.53
C ARG A 64 30.47 -2.14 28.68
N SER A 65 31.53 -1.38 28.39
CA SER A 65 32.49 -0.89 29.40
C SER A 65 32.02 0.41 30.07
N PHE A 66 31.22 1.22 29.36
CA PHE A 66 30.81 2.57 29.76
C PHE A 66 30.06 2.64 31.09
N THR A 67 29.25 1.61 31.39
CA THR A 67 28.49 1.49 32.64
C THR A 67 29.36 1.27 33.88
N LYS A 68 30.66 1.01 33.73
CA LYS A 68 31.56 0.65 34.82
C LYS A 68 32.47 1.79 35.30
N ASP A 69 32.69 2.83 34.50
CA ASP A 69 33.51 3.99 34.90
C ASP A 69 32.71 5.02 35.74
N LEU A 70 31.37 5.04 35.60
CA LEU A 70 30.48 6.03 36.25
C LEU A 70 30.37 5.86 37.79
N THR A 71 30.84 4.75 38.35
CA THR A 71 30.88 4.51 39.80
C THR A 71 32.17 4.97 40.47
N ASP A 72 33.25 5.16 39.70
CA ASP A 72 34.61 5.09 40.24
C ASP A 72 35.36 6.44 40.26
N ASN A 73 34.84 7.51 39.63
CA ASN A 73 35.51 8.82 39.63
C ASN A 73 34.56 10.04 39.50
N PRO A 74 34.19 10.71 40.61
CA PRO A 74 33.16 11.76 40.62
C PRO A 74 33.67 13.20 40.41
N GLU A 75 34.98 13.46 40.39
CA GLU A 75 35.52 14.84 40.46
C GLU A 75 35.78 15.52 39.11
N ALA A 76 35.58 14.83 37.99
CA ALA A 76 35.95 15.33 36.67
C ALA A 76 34.91 16.34 36.10
N GLN A 77 35.26 17.64 36.13
CA GLN A 77 34.42 18.71 35.59
C GLN A 77 34.10 18.50 34.09
N PRO A 78 32.82 18.63 33.65
CA PRO A 78 32.41 18.36 32.27
C PRO A 78 33.15 19.20 31.22
N GLU A 79 33.46 20.46 31.53
CA GLU A 79 34.13 21.38 30.61
C GLU A 79 35.57 20.95 30.29
N ASP A 80 36.34 20.51 31.27
CA ASP A 80 37.73 20.11 31.06
C ASP A 80 37.83 18.74 30.37
N LEU A 81 36.85 17.85 30.62
CA LEU A 81 36.68 16.64 29.81
C LEU A 81 36.34 16.97 28.36
N ALA A 82 35.43 17.91 28.10
CA ALA A 82 35.10 18.35 26.75
C ALA A 82 36.31 18.98 26.03
N ARG A 83 37.03 19.89 26.69
CA ARG A 83 38.26 20.53 26.17
C ARG A 83 39.32 19.48 25.84
N ARG A 84 39.64 18.54 26.75
CA ARG A 84 40.59 17.45 26.48
C ARG A 84 40.18 16.57 25.30
N ARG A 85 38.90 16.19 25.22
CA ARG A 85 38.36 15.36 24.12
C ARG A 85 38.52 16.05 22.77
N VAL A 86 38.23 17.34 22.66
CA VAL A 86 38.39 18.09 21.39
C VAL A 86 39.84 18.09 20.91
N THR A 87 40.80 18.37 21.80
CA THR A 87 42.23 18.47 21.45
C THR A 87 42.85 17.12 21.05
N LEU A 88 42.41 16.02 21.69
CA LEU A 88 42.95 14.67 21.47
C LEU A 88 42.11 13.80 20.51
N MET A 89 41.02 14.34 19.93
CA MET A 89 40.13 13.53 19.09
C MET A 89 40.84 12.97 17.85
N ASN A 90 40.85 11.64 17.75
CA ASN A 90 41.40 10.87 16.65
C ASN A 90 40.97 11.46 15.28
N PRO A 91 41.89 11.69 14.33
CA PRO A 91 41.60 12.38 13.08
C PRO A 91 40.57 11.63 12.21
N ASP A 92 40.63 10.30 12.18
CA ASP A 92 39.73 9.44 11.40
C ASP A 92 38.30 9.51 11.98
N ALA A 93 38.19 9.51 13.32
CA ALA A 93 36.93 9.73 14.02
C ALA A 93 36.35 11.13 13.73
N ARG A 94 37.19 12.17 13.81
CA ARG A 94 36.79 13.55 13.49
C ARG A 94 36.33 13.67 12.03
N HIS A 95 37.00 12.98 11.10
CA HIS A 95 36.63 12.95 9.69
C HIS A 95 35.27 12.27 9.47
N ILE A 96 35.02 11.11 10.08
CA ILE A 96 33.73 10.42 9.95
C ILE A 96 32.60 11.19 10.65
N MET A 97 32.81 11.78 11.83
CA MET A 97 31.80 12.66 12.46
C MET A 97 31.43 13.82 11.54
N ARG A 98 32.42 14.40 10.85
CA ARG A 98 32.20 15.44 9.84
C ARG A 98 31.39 14.91 8.65
N ILE A 99 31.74 13.77 8.06
CA ILE A 99 30.95 13.14 6.97
C ILE A 99 29.51 12.87 7.42
N LEU A 100 29.31 12.28 8.60
CA LEU A 100 27.97 11.94 9.11
C LEU A 100 27.14 13.21 9.38
N THR A 101 27.75 14.25 9.95
CA THR A 101 27.09 15.55 10.17
C THR A 101 26.77 16.25 8.85
N GLU A 102 27.70 16.28 7.89
CA GLU A 102 27.48 16.82 6.55
C GLU A 102 26.41 16.03 5.79
N SER A 103 26.28 14.72 6.01
CA SER A 103 25.23 13.89 5.39
C SER A 103 23.82 14.31 5.81
N LEU A 104 23.64 14.92 6.99
CA LEU A 104 22.34 15.43 7.45
C LEU A 104 21.87 16.65 6.63
N SER A 105 22.75 17.34 5.91
CA SER A 105 22.35 18.33 4.89
C SER A 105 21.53 17.71 3.75
N GLN A 106 21.65 16.40 3.52
CA GLN A 106 20.93 15.67 2.48
C GLN A 106 19.56 15.16 2.96
N PHE A 107 19.12 15.50 4.17
CA PHE A 107 17.87 14.99 4.76
C PHE A 107 16.64 15.28 3.89
N GLU A 108 16.49 16.49 3.35
CA GLU A 108 15.40 16.84 2.42
C GLU A 108 15.44 16.00 1.13
N ARG A 109 16.64 15.78 0.57
CA ARG A 109 16.86 14.92 -0.61
C ARG A 109 16.48 13.47 -0.32
N VAL A 110 16.83 12.93 0.85
CA VAL A 110 16.48 11.55 1.25
C VAL A 110 14.98 11.41 1.51
N ILE A 111 14.34 12.41 2.14
CA ILE A 111 12.88 12.45 2.29
C ILE A 111 12.22 12.48 0.91
N ARG A 112 12.55 13.43 0.04
CA ARG A 112 11.93 13.57 -1.28
C ARG A 112 12.16 12.32 -2.15
N ARG A 113 13.33 11.68 -2.06
CA ARG A 113 13.64 10.40 -2.71
C ARG A 113 12.68 9.28 -2.30
N ARG A 114 12.35 9.19 -1.01
CA ARG A 114 11.42 8.19 -0.47
C ARG A 114 9.96 8.56 -0.72
N ARG A 115 9.58 9.84 -0.61
CA ARG A 115 8.25 10.36 -0.99
C ARG A 115 7.93 10.05 -2.45
N PHE A 116 8.88 10.25 -3.36
CA PHE A 116 8.76 9.80 -4.75
C PHE A 116 8.69 8.27 -4.86
N GLY A 117 9.38 7.52 -4.00
CA GLY A 117 9.31 6.05 -3.96
C GLY A 117 7.89 5.48 -3.87
N PHE A 118 6.98 6.16 -3.18
CA PHE A 118 5.57 5.74 -3.05
C PHE A 118 4.70 5.99 -4.30
N GLN A 119 5.15 6.80 -5.26
CA GLN A 119 4.33 7.18 -6.42
C GLN A 119 4.42 6.17 -7.56
N SER A 120 3.35 6.03 -8.34
CA SER A 120 3.37 5.31 -9.63
C SER A 120 3.77 6.24 -10.79
N PHE A 121 4.74 5.81 -11.61
CA PHE A 121 5.40 6.60 -12.67
C PHE A 121 5.12 6.07 -14.07
N ILE A 122 5.09 6.98 -15.04
CA ILE A 122 4.95 6.68 -16.47
C ILE A 122 6.29 6.54 -17.20
N TYR A 123 6.37 5.49 -18.03
CA TYR A 123 7.53 5.13 -18.84
C TYR A 123 7.19 5.18 -20.33
N PHE A 124 7.24 6.39 -20.91
CA PHE A 124 7.08 6.55 -22.35
C PHE A 124 8.20 5.83 -23.12
N PRO A 125 7.88 5.10 -24.21
CA PRO A 125 8.82 4.87 -25.29
C PRO A 125 9.40 6.20 -25.76
N LYS A 126 10.67 6.22 -26.19
CA LYS A 126 11.34 7.44 -26.67
C LYS A 126 10.72 8.01 -27.96
N GLU A 127 9.88 7.22 -28.64
CA GLU A 127 9.32 7.49 -29.95
C GLU A 127 7.78 7.54 -29.83
N TYR A 128 7.27 8.64 -29.27
CA TYR A 128 5.84 8.97 -29.32
C TYR A 128 5.65 10.33 -29.99
N ALA A 129 5.81 10.34 -31.31
CA ALA A 129 5.69 11.53 -32.15
C ALA A 129 4.22 11.79 -32.54
N ASP A 130 3.36 11.98 -31.54
CA ASP A 130 1.96 12.39 -31.71
C ASP A 130 1.90 13.75 -32.44
N PRO A 131 1.32 13.83 -33.67
CA PRO A 131 1.25 15.08 -34.42
C PRO A 131 0.36 16.15 -33.77
N LEU A 132 -0.54 15.76 -32.87
CA LEU A 132 -1.50 16.65 -32.20
C LEU A 132 -0.95 17.22 -30.88
N MET A 133 0.18 16.72 -30.37
CA MET A 133 0.64 17.12 -29.04
C MET A 133 1.09 18.59 -29.00
N GLU A 134 0.42 19.41 -28.18
CA GLU A 134 0.71 20.84 -28.03
C GLU A 134 2.18 21.08 -27.69
N LYS A 135 2.92 21.75 -28.58
CA LYS A 135 4.36 22.02 -28.38
C LYS A 135 4.60 23.16 -27.38
N ARG A 136 4.07 23.04 -26.16
CA ARG A 136 4.17 24.01 -25.05
C ARG A 136 4.47 23.31 -23.71
N CYS A 137 5.17 24.01 -22.83
CA CYS A 137 5.43 23.55 -21.46
C CYS A 137 4.23 23.80 -20.56
N LEU A 138 3.64 22.75 -19.98
CA LEU A 138 2.48 22.83 -19.06
C LEU A 138 2.63 23.92 -17.98
N ILE A 139 3.83 24.06 -17.41
CA ILE A 139 4.09 24.89 -16.23
C ILE A 139 4.23 26.39 -16.55
N CYS A 140 4.56 26.76 -17.79
CA CYS A 140 4.83 28.16 -18.16
C CYS A 140 4.20 28.60 -19.49
N ASN A 141 3.43 27.73 -20.16
CA ASN A 141 2.77 27.93 -21.45
C ASN A 141 3.67 28.38 -22.62
N LYS A 142 5.00 28.39 -22.44
CA LYS A 142 5.97 28.75 -23.49
C LYS A 142 6.15 27.60 -24.47
N THR A 143 6.20 27.93 -25.75
CA THR A 143 6.41 26.96 -26.85
C THR A 143 7.80 26.35 -26.82
N PHE A 144 7.93 25.10 -27.28
CA PHE A 144 9.21 24.42 -27.47
C PHE A 144 9.86 24.82 -28.79
N HIS A 145 11.19 24.88 -28.79
CA HIS A 145 12.04 25.20 -29.94
C HIS A 145 13.47 24.73 -29.66
N PHE A 146 14.41 24.85 -30.62
CA PHE A 146 15.77 24.29 -30.51
C PHE A 146 16.50 24.58 -29.18
N PHE A 147 16.42 25.84 -28.69
CA PHE A 147 17.00 26.28 -27.41
C PHE A 147 16.12 26.01 -26.17
N ARG A 148 14.86 25.63 -26.35
CA ARG A 148 13.87 25.28 -25.30
C ARG A 148 13.36 23.88 -25.56
N ARG A 149 14.20 22.89 -25.23
CA ARG A 149 13.88 21.47 -25.37
C ARG A 149 12.68 21.08 -24.50
N ASP A 150 11.85 20.24 -25.08
CA ASP A 150 10.80 19.47 -24.47
C ASP A 150 11.36 18.28 -23.69
N PHE A 151 10.65 17.92 -22.62
CA PHE A 151 10.86 16.72 -21.82
C PHE A 151 9.51 16.25 -21.27
N TYR A 152 9.33 14.95 -21.07
CA TYR A 152 8.18 14.44 -20.32
C TYR A 152 8.44 14.49 -18.81
N CYS A 153 7.42 14.91 -18.05
CA CYS A 153 7.34 14.63 -16.63
C CYS A 153 6.97 13.14 -16.46
N GLN A 154 7.88 12.34 -15.93
CA GLN A 154 7.67 10.90 -15.72
C GLN A 154 6.68 10.60 -14.60
N LEU A 155 6.21 11.61 -13.84
CA LEU A 155 5.12 11.42 -12.89
C LEU A 155 3.75 11.67 -13.53
N CYS A 156 3.48 12.86 -14.10
CA CYS A 156 2.17 13.22 -14.66
C CYS A 156 1.97 13.03 -16.17
N GLY A 157 3.01 12.66 -16.91
CA GLY A 157 2.93 12.39 -18.35
C GLY A 157 2.90 13.62 -19.26
N HIS A 158 2.90 14.84 -18.69
CA HIS A 158 2.87 16.10 -19.44
C HIS A 158 4.24 16.56 -19.92
N MET A 159 4.27 17.31 -21.03
CA MET A 159 5.48 17.96 -21.54
C MET A 159 5.84 19.22 -20.76
N VAL A 160 7.13 19.36 -20.47
CA VAL A 160 7.72 20.43 -19.65
C VAL A 160 9.13 20.77 -20.13
N CYS A 161 9.55 22.03 -20.00
CA CYS A 161 10.90 22.45 -20.35
C CYS A 161 11.90 22.18 -19.20
N GLY A 162 13.20 22.35 -19.50
CA GLY A 162 14.28 22.25 -18.52
C GLY A 162 14.07 23.14 -17.29
N ASP A 163 13.72 24.42 -17.48
CA ASP A 163 13.50 25.37 -16.37
C ASP A 163 12.37 24.95 -15.40
N CYS A 164 11.46 24.10 -15.85
CA CYS A 164 10.25 23.70 -15.12
C CYS A 164 10.28 22.24 -14.63
N SER A 165 11.39 21.52 -14.84
CA SER A 165 11.52 20.11 -14.47
C SER A 165 12.96 19.70 -14.16
N GLU A 166 13.12 18.76 -13.23
CA GLU A 166 14.43 18.34 -12.72
C GLU A 166 14.46 16.81 -12.54
N LEU A 167 15.66 16.23 -12.53
CA LEU A 167 15.87 14.80 -12.29
C LEU A 167 15.98 14.54 -10.79
N TYR A 168 14.90 14.03 -10.19
CA TYR A 168 14.90 13.63 -8.79
C TYR A 168 15.29 12.16 -8.65
N GLU A 169 15.97 11.86 -7.55
CA GLU A 169 16.20 10.47 -7.13
C GLU A 169 14.87 9.87 -6.63
N VAL A 170 14.68 8.57 -6.89
CA VAL A 170 13.49 7.81 -6.50
C VAL A 170 13.95 6.47 -5.91
N GLU A 171 13.60 6.20 -4.65
CA GLU A 171 13.89 4.94 -3.95
C GLU A 171 12.58 4.14 -3.83
N ALA A 172 12.26 3.37 -4.87
CA ALA A 172 11.01 2.59 -4.91
C ALA A 172 11.12 1.28 -4.10
N ARG A 173 12.31 0.69 -4.04
CA ARG A 173 12.65 -0.42 -3.14
C ARG A 173 13.86 0.01 -2.31
N ILE A 174 14.00 -0.55 -1.11
CA ILE A 174 15.08 -0.19 -0.17
C ILE A 174 16.45 -0.37 -0.85
N GLY A 175 17.24 0.71 -0.93
CA GLY A 175 18.55 0.71 -1.59
C GLY A 175 18.54 0.86 -3.12
N GLU A 176 17.46 0.50 -3.83
CA GLU A 176 17.34 0.69 -5.28
C GLU A 176 16.98 2.15 -5.61
N THR A 177 17.98 2.97 -5.96
CA THR A 177 17.75 4.37 -6.39
C THR A 177 17.83 4.52 -7.91
N ARG A 178 16.76 5.05 -8.51
CA ARG A 178 16.71 5.49 -9.92
C ARG A 178 16.57 7.03 -10.01
N LYS A 179 16.66 7.60 -11.20
CA LYS A 179 16.39 9.04 -11.44
C LYS A 179 15.22 9.22 -12.41
N ASN A 180 14.20 9.97 -11.99
CA ASN A 180 13.02 10.29 -12.80
C ASN A 180 12.88 11.81 -12.93
N ARG A 181 12.49 12.30 -14.11
CA ARG A 181 12.23 13.72 -14.34
C ARG A 181 10.83 14.10 -13.86
N CYS A 182 10.73 14.98 -12.87
CA CYS A 182 9.45 15.52 -12.39
C CYS A 182 9.33 17.02 -12.67
N CYS A 183 8.11 17.49 -12.95
CA CYS A 183 7.81 18.92 -13.03
C CYS A 183 7.57 19.53 -11.63
N ARG A 184 7.70 20.85 -11.50
CA ARG A 184 7.57 21.53 -10.19
C ARG A 184 6.22 21.32 -9.50
N LEU A 185 5.10 21.25 -10.24
CA LEU A 185 3.78 20.93 -9.65
C LEU A 185 3.72 19.50 -9.08
N CYS A 186 4.34 18.53 -9.75
CA CYS A 186 4.48 17.17 -9.24
C CYS A 186 5.33 17.10 -7.97
N VAL A 187 6.37 17.93 -7.84
CA VAL A 187 7.15 18.03 -6.59
C VAL A 187 6.26 18.55 -5.46
N VAL A 188 5.53 19.65 -5.69
CA VAL A 188 4.63 20.25 -4.68
C VAL A 188 3.56 19.25 -4.21
N ARG A 189 2.89 18.55 -5.12
CA ARG A 189 1.85 17.56 -4.78
C ARG A 189 2.40 16.38 -3.99
N VAL A 190 3.57 15.84 -4.37
CA VAL A 190 4.23 14.76 -3.61
C VAL A 190 4.74 15.23 -2.25
N ASP A 191 5.17 16.48 -2.12
CA ASP A 191 5.58 17.05 -0.84
C ASP A 191 4.42 17.46 0.09
N ALA A 192 3.19 17.52 -0.44
CA ALA A 192 1.94 17.78 0.28
C ALA A 192 1.19 16.50 0.75
N CYS A 193 1.62 15.31 0.30
CA CYS A 193 1.14 14.03 0.85
C CYS A 193 1.56 13.86 2.33
N LYS A 194 0.80 13.08 3.11
CA LYS A 194 1.05 12.81 4.54
C LYS A 194 1.93 11.56 4.69
N PHE A 195 2.81 11.51 5.70
CA PHE A 195 3.85 10.47 5.83
C PHE A 195 4.10 10.10 7.30
N ASP A 196 3.03 9.98 8.08
CA ASP A 196 3.08 10.18 9.53
C ASP A 196 3.33 8.87 10.31
N ASP A 197 3.34 7.72 9.61
CA ASP A 197 3.50 6.38 10.20
C ASP A 197 4.99 5.99 10.39
N GLU A 198 5.29 5.36 11.53
CA GLU A 198 6.65 5.27 12.12
C GLU A 198 7.72 4.58 11.25
N ASP A 199 7.37 3.61 10.41
CA ASP A 199 8.32 2.90 9.54
C ASP A 199 8.11 3.20 8.03
N LEU A 200 8.87 4.20 7.55
CA LEU A 200 9.00 4.53 6.13
C LEU A 200 9.78 3.48 5.30
N LEU A 201 10.56 2.60 5.92
CA LEU A 201 11.35 1.58 5.23
C LEU A 201 10.52 0.31 4.98
N ALA A 202 9.84 -0.23 5.99
CA ALA A 202 8.93 -1.37 5.82
C ALA A 202 7.86 -1.09 4.74
N ALA A 203 7.30 0.12 4.75
CA ALA A 203 6.33 0.57 3.75
C ALA A 203 6.87 0.61 2.30
N LEU A 204 8.19 0.75 2.09
CA LEU A 204 8.84 0.66 0.78
C LEU A 204 9.14 -0.78 0.32
N GLY A 205 8.86 -1.78 1.16
CA GLY A 205 8.90 -3.21 0.81
C GLY A 205 7.93 -3.61 -0.30
N PRO A 206 7.88 -4.91 -0.67
CA PRO A 206 6.98 -5.42 -1.71
C PRO A 206 5.51 -5.17 -1.36
N ILE A 207 4.58 -5.29 -2.31
CA ILE A 207 3.15 -5.12 -2.02
C ILE A 207 2.53 -6.43 -1.49
N ILE A 208 3.03 -7.55 -1.98
CA ILE A 208 2.67 -8.91 -1.58
C ILE A 208 3.89 -9.56 -0.92
N VAL A 209 3.68 -10.30 0.17
CA VAL A 209 4.69 -11.19 0.77
C VAL A 209 4.33 -12.64 0.57
N ASP A 210 5.34 -13.49 0.43
CA ASP A 210 5.16 -14.92 0.27
C ASP A 210 4.68 -15.55 1.59
N THR A 211 3.80 -16.54 1.49
CA THR A 211 3.16 -17.21 2.63
C THR A 211 3.72 -18.62 2.75
N PRO A 212 4.43 -18.99 3.83
CA PRO A 212 4.93 -20.34 4.05
C PRO A 212 3.84 -21.40 3.85
N SER A 213 4.15 -22.47 3.11
CA SER A 213 3.19 -23.49 2.65
C SER A 213 2.43 -24.16 3.81
N ASP A 214 3.10 -24.36 4.95
CA ASP A 214 2.53 -24.83 6.21
C ASP A 214 1.46 -23.89 6.80
N ALA A 215 1.56 -22.58 6.57
CA ALA A 215 0.53 -21.61 6.98
C ALA A 215 -0.71 -21.60 6.05
N TRP A 216 -0.72 -22.38 4.96
CA TRP A 216 -1.92 -22.60 4.14
C TRP A 216 -2.82 -23.69 4.72
N LEU A 217 -2.23 -24.80 5.16
CA LEU A 217 -2.92 -26.00 5.62
C LEU A 217 -3.76 -25.75 6.90
N PRO A 218 -4.97 -26.33 7.00
CA PRO A 218 -5.62 -26.54 8.28
C PRO A 218 -4.82 -27.53 9.15
N ASN A 219 -4.82 -27.37 10.46
CA ASN A 219 -4.35 -28.43 11.37
C ASN A 219 -5.21 -29.69 11.20
N ASP A 220 -4.57 -30.87 11.21
CA ASP A 220 -5.18 -32.16 10.87
C ASP A 220 -6.45 -32.52 11.67
N GLU A 221 -7.63 -32.29 11.07
CA GLU A 221 -8.82 -33.08 11.33
C GLU A 221 -9.34 -33.69 10.01
N LYS A 222 -9.71 -34.97 10.06
CA LYS A 222 -9.74 -35.86 8.89
C LYS A 222 -10.87 -35.52 7.91
N THR A 223 -10.50 -35.14 6.69
CA THR A 223 -11.39 -35.21 5.51
C THR A 223 -11.75 -36.66 5.20
N GLN A 224 -13.04 -36.99 5.28
CA GLN A 224 -13.61 -38.13 4.58
C GLN A 224 -14.27 -37.57 3.31
N GLY A 225 -13.68 -37.85 2.14
CA GLY A 225 -14.10 -37.28 0.85
C GLY A 225 -15.47 -37.78 0.38
N TRP A 226 -16.10 -37.02 -0.50
CA TRP A 226 -17.48 -37.22 -0.98
C TRP A 226 -17.65 -36.73 -2.44
N GLU A 227 -18.86 -36.93 -2.97
CA GLU A 227 -19.28 -36.62 -4.34
C GLU A 227 -19.71 -35.14 -4.53
N ASP A 228 -19.95 -34.72 -5.78
CA ASP A 228 -20.32 -33.35 -6.17
C ASP A 228 -21.48 -32.76 -5.35
N ASN A 229 -21.36 -31.47 -5.00
CA ASN A 229 -22.34 -30.77 -4.16
C ASN A 229 -22.54 -29.32 -4.63
N ASP A 230 -23.75 -28.97 -5.09
CA ASP A 230 -24.04 -27.74 -5.82
C ASP A 230 -24.24 -26.49 -4.93
N LEU A 231 -23.13 -25.96 -4.41
CA LEU A 231 -23.12 -24.72 -3.63
C LEU A 231 -23.48 -23.49 -4.48
N MET A 232 -23.16 -23.48 -5.77
CA MET A 232 -23.46 -22.36 -6.66
C MET A 232 -24.96 -22.26 -6.95
N GLY A 233 -25.62 -23.38 -7.27
CA GLY A 233 -27.08 -23.43 -7.42
C GLY A 233 -27.84 -23.11 -6.12
N GLN A 234 -27.25 -23.34 -4.95
CA GLN A 234 -27.82 -22.92 -3.65
C GLN A 234 -27.68 -21.41 -3.39
N LEU A 235 -26.53 -20.81 -3.69
CA LEU A 235 -26.33 -19.35 -3.57
C LEU A 235 -27.14 -18.57 -4.61
N CYS A 236 -27.30 -19.12 -5.82
CA CYS A 236 -28.15 -18.58 -6.89
C CYS A 236 -29.62 -19.05 -6.80
N SER A 237 -30.03 -19.72 -5.72
CA SER A 237 -31.37 -20.30 -5.63
C SER A 237 -32.45 -19.26 -5.36
N ASP A 238 -33.59 -19.37 -6.06
CA ASP A 238 -34.82 -18.65 -5.73
C ASP A 238 -35.36 -19.00 -4.33
N ASP A 239 -35.01 -20.18 -3.77
CA ASP A 239 -35.39 -20.59 -2.42
C ASP A 239 -34.63 -19.79 -1.33
N PRO A 240 -35.33 -19.04 -0.46
CA PRO A 240 -34.69 -18.34 0.66
C PRO A 240 -34.06 -19.26 1.70
N GLU A 241 -34.54 -20.49 1.91
CA GLU A 241 -33.96 -21.39 2.92
C GLU A 241 -32.61 -21.98 2.48
N ALA A 242 -32.52 -22.51 1.25
CA ALA A 242 -31.25 -22.93 0.64
C ALA A 242 -30.24 -21.77 0.59
N ARG A 243 -30.66 -20.58 0.14
CA ARG A 243 -29.81 -19.39 0.08
C ARG A 243 -29.31 -18.99 1.47
N SER A 244 -30.19 -18.91 2.47
CA SER A 244 -29.84 -18.56 3.85
C SER A 244 -28.85 -19.56 4.46
N GLN A 245 -29.02 -20.86 4.22
CA GLN A 245 -28.09 -21.90 4.69
C GLN A 245 -26.70 -21.78 4.05
N ALA A 246 -26.63 -21.57 2.73
CA ALA A 246 -25.37 -21.36 2.01
C ALA A 246 -24.62 -20.11 2.50
N LEU A 247 -25.34 -19.05 2.87
CA LEU A 247 -24.79 -17.85 3.48
C LEU A 247 -24.29 -18.09 4.92
N GLU A 248 -25.03 -18.82 5.75
CA GLU A 248 -24.55 -19.15 7.10
C GLU A 248 -23.31 -20.06 7.08
N GLN A 249 -23.12 -20.83 6.01
CA GLN A 249 -21.96 -21.71 5.79
C GLN A 249 -20.72 -20.93 5.33
N LEU A 250 -20.83 -20.06 4.32
CA LEU A 250 -19.76 -19.15 3.89
C LEU A 250 -19.21 -18.29 5.05
N GLY A 251 -20.10 -17.76 5.90
CA GLY A 251 -19.72 -16.92 7.04
C GLY A 251 -18.88 -17.63 8.11
N LYS A 252 -18.96 -18.98 8.20
CA LYS A 252 -18.22 -19.80 9.17
C LYS A 252 -16.82 -20.15 8.68
N LEU A 253 -16.62 -20.36 7.38
CA LEU A 253 -15.32 -20.76 6.82
C LEU A 253 -14.21 -19.74 7.09
N VAL A 254 -14.51 -18.45 6.93
CA VAL A 254 -13.52 -17.36 7.06
C VAL A 254 -13.48 -16.77 8.48
N ALA A 255 -14.17 -17.41 9.44
CA ALA A 255 -14.14 -17.04 10.87
C ALA A 255 -13.00 -17.70 11.67
N LYS A 256 -12.02 -18.36 11.02
CA LYS A 256 -10.77 -18.85 11.63
C LYS A 256 -9.62 -17.83 11.44
N PRO A 257 -9.40 -16.86 12.35
CA PRO A 257 -8.27 -15.93 12.26
C PRO A 257 -6.94 -16.62 12.62
N SER A 258 -5.85 -16.14 12.04
CA SER A 258 -4.49 -16.54 12.41
C SER A 258 -3.96 -15.65 13.56
N SER A 259 -4.24 -16.01 14.82
CA SER A 259 -3.65 -15.33 15.99
C SER A 259 -3.56 -16.25 17.21
N SER A 260 -2.37 -16.34 17.80
CA SER A 260 -2.10 -17.08 19.04
C SER A 260 -2.22 -16.20 20.28
N SER A 261 -3.18 -16.49 21.16
CA SER A 261 -3.22 -16.01 22.55
C SER A 261 -3.99 -17.00 23.43
N SER A 262 -3.59 -17.15 24.69
CA SER A 262 -3.85 -18.37 25.48
C SER A 262 -4.89 -18.20 26.60
N LEU A 263 -5.54 -19.32 26.97
CA LEU A 263 -6.30 -19.57 28.22
C LEU A 263 -7.64 -18.80 28.35
N GLU A 264 -8.66 -19.27 29.09
CA GLU A 264 -8.75 -20.35 30.09
C GLU A 264 -9.82 -21.43 29.78
N THR A 265 -9.80 -22.52 30.56
CA THR A 265 -10.75 -23.66 30.49
C THR A 265 -11.91 -23.56 31.47
N VAL A 266 -13.13 -23.86 31.02
CA VAL A 266 -14.27 -24.29 31.88
C VAL A 266 -14.83 -25.61 31.34
N THR A 267 -15.37 -26.46 32.22
CA THR A 267 -15.57 -27.90 31.97
C THR A 267 -17.03 -28.36 31.94
N SER A 268 -17.26 -29.51 31.29
CA SER A 268 -18.52 -30.28 31.26
C SER A 268 -19.64 -29.65 30.39
N SER A 269 -20.54 -30.42 29.76
CA SER A 269 -20.91 -31.83 30.00
C SER A 269 -21.28 -32.57 28.71
N LYS A 270 -21.42 -33.91 28.78
CA LYS A 270 -21.72 -34.77 27.61
C LYS A 270 -23.22 -34.81 27.30
N SER A 271 -23.60 -34.46 26.07
CA SER A 271 -24.82 -34.92 25.42
C SER A 271 -24.47 -35.82 24.22
N THR A 272 -25.23 -36.90 24.03
CA THR A 272 -24.96 -37.90 22.98
C THR A 272 -25.89 -37.68 21.79
N GLU A 273 -25.67 -36.60 21.04
CA GLU A 273 -26.50 -36.30 19.87
C GLU A 273 -26.02 -37.04 18.61
N LYS A 274 -26.99 -37.48 17.80
CA LYS A 274 -26.72 -38.05 16.48
C LYS A 274 -26.11 -36.94 15.61
N LYS A 275 -24.95 -37.19 14.98
CA LYS A 275 -24.38 -36.26 14.00
C LYS A 275 -25.45 -35.88 12.99
N SER A 276 -25.81 -34.60 12.95
CA SER A 276 -26.93 -34.12 12.14
C SER A 276 -26.50 -34.00 10.67
N GLN A 277 -27.48 -34.02 9.76
CA GLN A 277 -27.25 -33.86 8.32
C GLN A 277 -26.49 -32.55 8.01
N VAL A 278 -26.72 -31.50 8.82
CA VAL A 278 -26.01 -30.22 8.80
C VAL A 278 -24.50 -30.38 9.02
N GLN A 279 -24.07 -31.25 9.94
CA GLN A 279 -22.63 -31.50 10.17
C GLN A 279 -21.93 -32.19 8.99
N HIS A 280 -22.67 -32.91 8.14
CA HIS A 280 -22.08 -33.49 6.93
C HIS A 280 -21.93 -32.45 5.81
N VAL A 281 -22.95 -31.60 5.60
CA VAL A 281 -22.93 -30.54 4.58
C VAL A 281 -21.83 -29.51 4.88
N LEU A 282 -21.60 -29.17 6.14
CA LEU A 282 -20.50 -28.29 6.57
C LEU A 282 -19.12 -28.79 6.10
N SER A 283 -18.87 -30.11 6.19
CA SER A 283 -17.61 -30.72 5.74
C SER A 283 -17.42 -30.62 4.22
N ASN A 284 -18.51 -30.64 3.44
CA ASN A 284 -18.46 -30.57 1.99
C ASN A 284 -18.12 -29.15 1.49
N ILE A 285 -18.57 -28.13 2.22
CA ILE A 285 -18.36 -26.72 1.86
C ILE A 285 -16.99 -26.22 2.34
N GLU A 286 -16.52 -26.69 3.50
CA GLU A 286 -15.10 -26.57 3.86
C GLU A 286 -14.22 -27.31 2.85
N SER A 287 -14.66 -28.47 2.32
CA SER A 287 -13.95 -29.16 1.23
C SER A 287 -13.96 -28.38 -0.09
N HIS A 288 -15.10 -27.89 -0.59
CA HIS A 288 -15.17 -27.19 -1.89
C HIS A 288 -14.38 -25.87 -1.88
N LEU A 289 -14.48 -25.06 -0.82
CA LEU A 289 -13.68 -23.84 -0.73
C LEU A 289 -12.19 -24.17 -0.58
N ASN A 290 -11.83 -25.20 0.20
CA ASN A 290 -10.44 -25.67 0.26
C ASN A 290 -9.97 -26.33 -1.04
N GLU A 291 -10.86 -26.86 -1.89
CA GLU A 291 -10.53 -27.45 -3.19
C GLU A 291 -10.28 -26.39 -4.26
N GLU A 292 -11.13 -25.38 -4.40
CA GLU A 292 -10.84 -24.25 -5.29
C GLU A 292 -9.60 -23.50 -4.81
N LEU A 293 -9.44 -23.32 -3.50
CA LEU A 293 -8.19 -22.83 -2.92
C LEU A 293 -7.02 -23.81 -3.13
N ALA A 294 -7.20 -25.12 -3.20
CA ALA A 294 -6.11 -26.09 -3.44
C ALA A 294 -5.68 -26.13 -4.92
N LYS A 295 -6.63 -26.03 -5.84
CA LYS A 295 -6.39 -25.83 -7.28
C LYS A 295 -5.63 -24.52 -7.52
N ALA A 296 -5.89 -23.49 -6.71
CA ALA A 296 -5.09 -22.26 -6.65
C ALA A 296 -3.73 -22.45 -5.95
N GLN A 297 -3.65 -23.11 -4.79
CA GLN A 297 -2.41 -23.36 -4.01
C GLN A 297 -1.32 -24.05 -4.82
N LEU A 298 -1.70 -24.99 -5.69
CA LEU A 298 -0.78 -25.68 -6.61
C LEU A 298 -0.10 -24.75 -7.63
N ASN A 299 -0.58 -23.53 -7.81
CA ASN A 299 -0.08 -22.56 -8.79
C ASN A 299 0.27 -21.18 -8.18
N SER A 300 -0.12 -20.88 -6.94
CA SER A 300 0.01 -19.54 -6.33
C SER A 300 1.44 -19.25 -5.84
N SER A 301 2.31 -18.86 -6.77
CA SER A 301 3.61 -18.26 -6.45
C SER A 301 3.48 -16.74 -6.25
N ILE A 302 4.40 -16.13 -5.50
CA ILE A 302 4.56 -14.66 -5.52
C ILE A 302 4.83 -14.12 -6.95
N GLN A 303 5.28 -14.96 -7.89
CA GLN A 303 5.45 -14.60 -9.30
C GLN A 303 4.15 -14.56 -10.11
N THR A 304 3.08 -15.23 -9.66
CA THR A 304 1.78 -15.25 -10.35
C THR A 304 0.79 -14.24 -9.79
N CYS A 305 1.09 -13.62 -8.64
CA CYS A 305 0.24 -12.60 -8.03
C CYS A 305 0.57 -11.22 -8.62
N ASP A 306 -0.30 -10.71 -9.50
CA ASP A 306 -0.07 -9.48 -10.29
C ASP A 306 -1.02 -8.36 -9.85
N VAL A 307 -0.47 -7.28 -9.28
CA VAL A 307 -1.22 -6.09 -8.84
C VAL A 307 -0.94 -4.89 -9.74
N SER A 308 -1.93 -3.99 -9.85
CA SER A 308 -1.77 -2.65 -10.43
C SER A 308 -0.73 -1.85 -9.62
N ASP A 309 0.51 -1.81 -10.11
CA ASP A 309 1.70 -1.48 -9.32
C ASP A 309 2.13 0.01 -9.40
N ARG A 310 3.44 0.29 -9.27
CA ARG A 310 4.05 1.62 -9.39
C ARG A 310 4.45 1.98 -10.84
N THR A 311 3.90 1.28 -11.84
CA THR A 311 3.94 1.67 -13.26
C THR A 311 2.61 2.27 -13.72
N ARG A 312 2.70 3.17 -14.72
CA ARG A 312 1.56 3.90 -15.31
C ARG A 312 1.78 4.10 -16.82
N ASP A 313 0.71 4.12 -17.58
CA ASP A 313 0.62 4.33 -19.02
C ASP A 313 -0.25 5.54 -19.41
N TYR A 314 -1.17 5.98 -18.55
CA TYR A 314 -1.98 7.21 -18.72
C TYR A 314 -1.34 8.48 -18.13
N LYS A 315 -1.64 9.63 -18.76
CA LYS A 315 -1.35 10.98 -18.23
C LYS A 315 -2.30 11.27 -17.04
N TYR A 316 -1.90 12.13 -16.09
CA TYR A 316 -2.81 12.56 -15.00
C TYR A 316 -3.48 13.87 -15.40
N GLU A 317 -4.78 13.81 -15.69
CA GLU A 317 -5.64 14.96 -15.99
C GLU A 317 -6.22 15.55 -14.70
N PHE A 318 -6.52 16.85 -14.69
CA PHE A 318 -7.02 17.58 -13.53
C PHE A 318 -8.12 18.55 -13.98
N ASP A 319 -9.33 18.38 -13.45
CA ASP A 319 -10.48 19.25 -13.71
C ASP A 319 -11.30 19.42 -12.43
N ALA A 320 -11.20 20.59 -11.80
CA ALA A 320 -11.87 20.91 -10.54
C ALA A 320 -13.41 21.01 -10.66
N ASN A 321 -13.99 20.85 -11.85
CA ASN A 321 -15.44 20.74 -12.05
C ASN A 321 -15.93 19.28 -11.94
N GLN A 322 -15.02 18.30 -11.88
CA GLN A 322 -15.29 16.86 -11.93
C GLN A 322 -14.89 16.10 -10.65
N VAL A 323 -14.36 16.80 -9.65
CA VAL A 323 -13.88 16.30 -8.34
C VAL A 323 -14.03 17.38 -7.26
N THR A 324 -14.05 16.99 -5.99
CA THR A 324 -14.20 17.88 -4.83
C THR A 324 -12.96 18.72 -4.49
N HIS A 325 -11.76 18.30 -4.93
CA HIS A 325 -10.49 18.96 -4.59
C HIS A 325 -9.54 19.00 -5.82
N GLU A 326 -9.01 20.18 -6.15
CA GLU A 326 -8.29 20.47 -7.41
C GLU A 326 -6.99 19.65 -7.66
N ASP A 327 -6.38 19.13 -6.59
CA ASP A 327 -5.23 18.22 -6.68
C ASP A 327 -5.58 16.74 -6.88
N ILE A 328 -6.86 16.34 -6.86
CA ILE A 328 -7.27 14.97 -7.23
C ILE A 328 -7.08 14.82 -8.76
N PRO A 329 -6.24 13.88 -9.24
CA PRO A 329 -6.21 13.55 -10.66
C PRO A 329 -7.49 12.80 -11.03
N LEU A 330 -8.06 13.09 -12.20
CA LEU A 330 -9.20 12.34 -12.71
C LEU A 330 -8.84 10.85 -12.82
N ALA A 331 -9.74 9.98 -12.34
CA ALA A 331 -9.53 8.55 -12.40
C ALA A 331 -9.44 8.08 -13.87
N PRO A 332 -8.55 7.12 -14.19
CA PRO A 332 -8.38 6.65 -15.56
C PRO A 332 -9.66 5.96 -16.06
N LYS A 333 -10.01 6.22 -17.32
CA LYS A 333 -11.17 5.61 -17.98
C LYS A 333 -10.69 4.57 -19.01
N PRO A 334 -11.26 3.35 -19.03
CA PRO A 334 -11.09 2.41 -20.13
C PRO A 334 -11.38 3.05 -21.50
N GLU A 335 -10.88 2.44 -22.58
CA GLU A 335 -11.24 2.83 -23.95
C GLU A 335 -12.76 2.94 -24.11
N ALA A 336 -13.26 3.98 -24.78
CA ALA A 336 -14.70 4.31 -24.79
C ALA A 336 -15.63 3.15 -25.22
N GLN A 337 -15.22 2.30 -26.16
CA GLN A 337 -16.00 1.12 -26.58
C GLN A 337 -16.03 0.00 -25.54
N LYS A 338 -15.01 -0.05 -24.67
CA LYS A 338 -14.91 -0.98 -23.54
C LYS A 338 -15.64 -0.44 -22.32
N ASP A 339 -15.54 0.87 -22.08
CA ASP A 339 -16.27 1.60 -21.04
C ASP A 339 -17.79 1.51 -21.26
N ALA A 340 -18.26 1.72 -22.50
CA ALA A 340 -19.67 1.56 -22.85
C ALA A 340 -20.19 0.13 -22.60
N ARG A 341 -19.45 -0.90 -23.02
CA ARG A 341 -19.85 -2.31 -22.83
C ARG A 341 -19.97 -2.70 -21.36
N ARG A 342 -19.00 -2.36 -20.50
CA ARG A 342 -19.11 -2.65 -19.06
C ARG A 342 -20.29 -1.89 -18.42
N VAL A 343 -20.60 -0.68 -18.87
CA VAL A 343 -21.74 0.12 -18.36
C VAL A 343 -23.08 -0.47 -18.82
N GLU A 344 -23.18 -0.96 -20.06
CA GLU A 344 -24.35 -1.70 -20.55
C GLU A 344 -24.57 -3.00 -19.76
N LEU A 345 -23.50 -3.77 -19.52
CA LEU A 345 -23.53 -4.98 -18.68
C LEU A 345 -24.03 -4.66 -17.26
N ILE A 346 -23.50 -3.62 -16.62
CA ILE A 346 -23.93 -3.14 -15.30
C ILE A 346 -25.42 -2.80 -15.29
N LYS A 347 -25.89 -2.02 -16.28
CA LYS A 347 -27.31 -1.62 -16.39
C LYS A 347 -28.22 -2.82 -16.70
N SER A 348 -27.73 -3.85 -17.39
CA SER A 348 -28.47 -5.08 -17.69
C SER A 348 -28.57 -6.07 -16.51
N SER A 349 -27.65 -6.01 -15.54
CA SER A 349 -27.57 -6.96 -14.42
C SER A 349 -28.73 -6.88 -13.40
N GLY A 350 -29.44 -5.75 -13.33
CA GLY A 350 -30.42 -5.49 -12.28
C GLY A 350 -29.84 -5.14 -10.90
N ALA A 351 -28.54 -5.35 -10.64
CA ALA A 351 -27.92 -5.16 -9.32
C ALA A 351 -27.92 -3.70 -8.80
N LEU A 352 -28.21 -2.72 -9.66
CA LEU A 352 -28.44 -1.32 -9.25
C LEU A 352 -29.86 -1.03 -8.76
N GLN A 353 -30.83 -1.95 -8.95
CA GLN A 353 -32.21 -1.77 -8.50
C GLN A 353 -32.36 -1.96 -6.98
N SER A 354 -33.35 -1.30 -6.38
CA SER A 354 -33.56 -1.28 -4.92
C SER A 354 -34.14 -2.58 -4.35
N ASP A 355 -34.72 -3.43 -5.18
CA ASP A 355 -35.34 -4.72 -4.86
C ASP A 355 -34.40 -5.93 -5.07
N TYR A 356 -33.21 -5.71 -5.63
CA TYR A 356 -32.18 -6.75 -5.79
C TYR A 356 -31.70 -7.29 -4.43
N ASP A 357 -31.61 -8.62 -4.27
CA ASP A 357 -31.14 -9.23 -3.02
C ASP A 357 -29.61 -9.08 -2.85
N ARG A 358 -29.22 -8.19 -1.93
CA ARG A 358 -27.83 -7.88 -1.62
C ARG A 358 -27.23 -8.82 -0.56
N SER A 359 -28.01 -9.76 0.00
CA SER A 359 -27.60 -10.58 1.15
C SER A 359 -26.33 -11.39 0.88
N ALA A 360 -26.20 -11.99 -0.30
CA ALA A 360 -25.00 -12.73 -0.68
C ALA A 360 -23.78 -11.82 -0.88
N LEU A 361 -23.97 -10.65 -1.50
CA LEU A 361 -22.89 -9.69 -1.76
C LEU A 361 -22.42 -9.01 -0.46
N ASN A 362 -23.33 -8.73 0.48
CA ASN A 362 -23.03 -8.26 1.83
C ASN A 362 -22.18 -9.28 2.61
N LEU A 363 -22.48 -10.57 2.47
CA LEU A 363 -21.67 -11.61 3.10
C LEU A 363 -20.28 -11.71 2.48
N ILE A 364 -20.16 -11.70 1.14
CA ILE A 364 -18.84 -11.75 0.47
C ILE A 364 -18.00 -10.53 0.86
N ALA A 365 -18.62 -9.35 0.97
CA ALA A 365 -17.98 -8.14 1.52
C ALA A 365 -17.49 -8.34 2.97
N GLN A 366 -18.31 -8.93 3.85
CA GLN A 366 -17.90 -9.25 5.23
C GLN A 366 -16.75 -10.26 5.28
N VAL A 367 -16.81 -11.30 4.44
CA VAL A 367 -15.83 -12.37 4.35
C VAL A 367 -14.48 -11.82 3.85
N ALA A 368 -14.49 -10.95 2.84
CA ALA A 368 -13.31 -10.25 2.34
C ALA A 368 -12.69 -9.32 3.40
N ALA A 369 -13.51 -8.53 4.10
CA ALA A 369 -13.06 -7.67 5.19
C ALA A 369 -12.36 -8.48 6.30
N LYS A 370 -13.01 -9.54 6.78
CA LYS A 370 -12.44 -10.48 7.78
C LYS A 370 -11.14 -11.13 7.30
N ARG A 371 -11.07 -11.57 6.03
CA ARG A 371 -9.87 -12.21 5.45
C ARG A 371 -8.65 -11.28 5.50
N LEU A 372 -8.85 -9.99 5.23
CA LEU A 372 -7.80 -8.96 5.23
C LEU A 372 -7.66 -8.24 6.59
N GLY A 373 -8.31 -8.71 7.65
CA GLY A 373 -8.29 -8.06 8.97
C GLY A 373 -8.88 -6.64 9.00
N CYS A 374 -9.64 -6.26 7.96
CA CYS A 374 -10.16 -4.92 7.75
C CYS A 374 -11.55 -4.73 8.39
N PRO A 375 -11.88 -3.52 8.89
CA PRO A 375 -13.21 -3.23 9.44
C PRO A 375 -14.31 -3.11 8.39
N ILE A 376 -13.99 -2.72 7.14
CA ILE A 376 -14.97 -2.45 6.07
C ILE A 376 -14.70 -3.35 4.86
N GLY A 377 -15.77 -3.83 4.22
CA GLY A 377 -15.73 -4.50 2.92
C GLY A 377 -16.86 -4.07 2.01
N VAL A 378 -16.65 -4.11 0.69
CA VAL A 378 -17.63 -3.67 -0.32
C VAL A 378 -17.53 -4.54 -1.59
N VAL A 379 -18.67 -5.04 -2.09
CA VAL A 379 -18.84 -5.44 -3.48
C VAL A 379 -19.40 -4.22 -4.21
N SER A 380 -18.69 -3.74 -5.22
CA SER A 380 -18.99 -2.48 -5.91
C SER A 380 -19.15 -2.66 -7.41
N MET A 381 -20.05 -1.87 -8.00
CA MET A 381 -20.16 -1.66 -9.45
C MET A 381 -20.02 -0.16 -9.71
N ILE A 382 -19.51 0.23 -10.88
CA ILE A 382 -19.26 1.64 -11.22
C ILE A 382 -19.80 1.88 -12.62
N ASP A 383 -20.73 2.80 -12.83
CA ASP A 383 -21.30 3.04 -14.16
C ASP A 383 -20.49 4.06 -14.97
N ASP A 384 -21.15 4.92 -15.74
CA ASP A 384 -20.60 6.04 -16.48
C ASP A 384 -20.15 7.18 -15.55
N GLU A 385 -20.88 7.44 -14.45
CA GLU A 385 -20.75 8.62 -13.58
C GLU A 385 -20.51 8.32 -12.10
N GLN A 386 -21.01 7.20 -11.58
CA GLN A 386 -21.09 6.89 -10.15
C GLN A 386 -20.52 5.51 -9.79
N PHE A 387 -19.97 5.41 -8.59
CA PHE A 387 -19.74 4.17 -7.86
C PHE A 387 -20.99 3.79 -7.07
N HIS A 388 -21.29 2.50 -6.98
CA HIS A 388 -22.41 1.94 -6.22
C HIS A 388 -21.96 0.74 -5.38
N ALA A 389 -22.28 0.75 -4.09
CA ALA A 389 -22.14 -0.41 -3.23
C ALA A 389 -23.31 -1.41 -3.46
N VAL A 390 -23.04 -2.46 -4.23
CA VAL A 390 -24.03 -3.52 -4.51
C VAL A 390 -24.06 -4.62 -3.44
N GLY A 391 -23.00 -4.73 -2.64
CA GLY A 391 -23.02 -5.36 -1.32
C GLY A 391 -22.00 -4.69 -0.41
N ASN A 392 -22.21 -4.68 0.90
CA ASN A 392 -21.24 -4.10 1.83
C ASN A 392 -21.26 -4.75 3.22
N TYR A 393 -20.21 -4.46 3.98
CA TYR A 393 -20.08 -4.72 5.40
C TYR A 393 -19.45 -3.51 6.08
N ASN A 394 -20.15 -2.96 7.08
CA ASN A 394 -19.77 -1.76 7.86
C ASN A 394 -19.50 -0.48 7.03
N LEU A 395 -20.00 -0.37 5.80
CA LEU A 395 -19.83 0.85 5.00
C LEU A 395 -20.85 1.92 5.45
N PRO A 396 -20.43 3.19 5.68
CA PRO A 396 -21.36 4.28 6.00
C PRO A 396 -22.38 4.52 4.88
N SER A 397 -23.58 4.99 5.24
CA SER A 397 -24.68 5.29 4.30
C SER A 397 -24.29 6.32 3.24
N GLU A 398 -23.40 7.25 3.61
CA GLU A 398 -22.92 8.36 2.80
C GLU A 398 -21.91 7.90 1.73
N ALA A 399 -21.37 6.69 1.88
CA ALA A 399 -20.40 6.08 0.97
C ALA A 399 -21.01 4.99 0.07
N LEU A 400 -22.33 4.76 0.13
CA LEU A 400 -23.04 3.81 -0.74
C LEU A 400 -23.00 4.22 -2.22
N HIS A 401 -22.97 5.54 -2.49
CA HIS A 401 -22.85 6.13 -3.81
C HIS A 401 -21.82 7.25 -3.78
N LEU A 402 -20.87 7.24 -4.72
CA LEU A 402 -19.74 8.20 -4.76
C LEU A 402 -19.38 8.56 -6.21
N PRO A 403 -18.91 9.79 -6.50
CA PRO A 403 -18.48 10.15 -7.85
C PRO A 403 -17.38 9.22 -8.39
N ARG A 404 -17.54 8.74 -9.62
CA ARG A 404 -16.63 7.78 -10.27
C ARG A 404 -15.17 8.20 -10.27
N ASN A 405 -14.88 9.51 -10.34
CA ASN A 405 -13.52 10.05 -10.35
C ASN A 405 -12.81 9.95 -8.98
N GLU A 406 -13.55 9.76 -7.89
CA GLU A 406 -13.07 9.93 -6.51
C GLU A 406 -12.96 8.62 -5.72
N VAL A 407 -13.08 7.48 -6.41
CA VAL A 407 -12.91 6.15 -5.82
C VAL A 407 -11.62 5.46 -6.30
N PRO A 408 -10.82 4.85 -5.40
CA PRO A 408 -9.66 4.05 -5.79
C PRO A 408 -10.04 2.91 -6.75
N CYS A 409 -11.25 2.38 -6.61
CA CYS A 409 -11.83 1.30 -7.41
C CYS A 409 -11.67 1.48 -8.94
N MET A 410 -11.81 2.70 -9.47
CA MET A 410 -11.67 2.94 -10.92
C MET A 410 -10.27 2.62 -11.45
N HIS A 411 -9.23 2.73 -10.63
CA HIS A 411 -7.87 2.41 -11.05
C HIS A 411 -7.68 0.90 -11.27
N SER A 412 -8.40 0.05 -10.52
CA SER A 412 -8.49 -1.41 -10.74
C SER A 412 -9.34 -1.74 -11.97
N VAL A 413 -10.47 -1.03 -12.19
CA VAL A 413 -11.31 -1.19 -13.40
C VAL A 413 -10.53 -0.85 -14.68
N TYR A 414 -9.68 0.18 -14.64
CA TYR A 414 -8.82 0.54 -15.78
C TYR A 414 -7.68 -0.45 -16.01
N ALA A 415 -6.92 -0.80 -14.96
CA ALA A 415 -5.75 -1.66 -15.08
C ALA A 415 -6.10 -3.16 -15.24
N GLU A 416 -7.37 -3.51 -15.00
CA GLU A 416 -7.91 -4.87 -15.00
C GLU A 416 -7.13 -5.87 -14.11
N LYS A 417 -6.58 -5.36 -13.00
CA LYS A 417 -5.77 -6.09 -12.03
C LYS A 417 -6.11 -5.65 -10.60
N PRO A 418 -6.00 -6.53 -9.59
CA PRO A 418 -6.14 -6.13 -8.20
C PRO A 418 -5.25 -4.93 -7.84
N LEU A 419 -5.76 -4.02 -7.03
CA LEU A 419 -5.10 -2.79 -6.60
C LEU A 419 -4.98 -2.78 -5.08
N VAL A 420 -3.75 -2.70 -4.57
CA VAL A 420 -3.44 -2.73 -3.14
C VAL A 420 -2.64 -1.48 -2.78
N ILE A 421 -3.21 -0.63 -1.92
CA ILE A 421 -2.69 0.69 -1.55
C ILE A 421 -2.35 0.69 -0.06
N LYS A 422 -1.05 0.59 0.22
CA LYS A 422 -0.50 0.33 1.57
C LYS A 422 -0.70 1.49 2.56
N ASN A 423 -0.57 2.72 2.06
CA ASN A 423 -1.10 3.94 2.66
C ASN A 423 -1.47 4.92 1.52
N PRO A 424 -2.77 5.21 1.27
CA PRO A 424 -3.19 6.13 0.21
C PRO A 424 -2.81 7.58 0.50
N GLN A 425 -2.62 7.97 1.76
CA GLN A 425 -2.19 9.32 2.14
C GLN A 425 -0.79 9.68 1.61
N ARG A 426 0.00 8.67 1.23
CA ARG A 426 1.37 8.78 0.68
C ARG A 426 1.40 8.87 -0.86
N ASP A 427 0.30 8.58 -1.56
CA ASP A 427 0.23 8.48 -3.03
C ASP A 427 -0.65 9.60 -3.61
N MET A 428 -0.11 10.41 -4.51
CA MET A 428 -0.80 11.59 -5.06
C MET A 428 -2.04 11.26 -5.91
N ARG A 429 -2.31 9.99 -6.21
CA ARG A 429 -3.60 9.54 -6.79
C ARG A 429 -4.75 9.60 -5.80
N PHE A 430 -4.46 9.32 -4.52
CA PHE A 430 -5.46 8.95 -3.53
C PHE A 430 -5.43 9.86 -2.29
N SER A 431 -4.31 10.52 -2.01
CA SER A 431 -4.08 11.35 -0.81
C SER A 431 -5.00 12.55 -0.64
N LYS A 432 -5.87 12.81 -1.63
CA LYS A 432 -6.91 13.85 -1.64
C LYS A 432 -8.32 13.36 -1.93
N MET A 433 -8.55 12.06 -2.07
CA MET A 433 -9.92 11.53 -2.22
C MET A 433 -10.69 11.65 -0.89
N PRO A 434 -12.02 11.89 -0.91
CA PRO A 434 -12.85 12.00 0.30
C PRO A 434 -12.74 10.79 1.25
N CYS A 435 -12.58 9.57 0.73
CA CYS A 435 -12.39 8.39 1.58
C CYS A 435 -11.09 8.44 2.41
N VAL A 436 -10.10 9.24 2.00
CA VAL A 436 -8.76 9.32 2.64
C VAL A 436 -8.63 10.53 3.56
N ASP A 437 -9.16 11.69 3.16
CA ASP A 437 -9.13 12.92 3.97
C ASP A 437 -10.33 13.04 4.94
N ASP A 438 -11.53 12.55 4.58
CA ASP A 438 -12.75 12.64 5.43
C ASP A 438 -13.04 11.34 6.19
N LEU A 439 -13.04 10.18 5.51
CA LEU A 439 -13.30 8.88 6.16
C LEU A 439 -12.04 8.24 6.77
N GLY A 440 -10.87 8.87 6.60
CA GLY A 440 -9.62 8.47 7.26
C GLY A 440 -9.04 7.12 6.80
N VAL A 441 -9.40 6.61 5.62
CA VAL A 441 -8.87 5.35 5.09
C VAL A 441 -7.35 5.43 4.93
N LYS A 442 -6.65 4.47 5.54
CA LYS A 442 -5.19 4.28 5.48
C LYS A 442 -4.76 2.97 4.82
N PHE A 443 -5.69 2.08 4.47
CA PHE A 443 -5.41 0.93 3.61
C PHE A 443 -6.61 0.61 2.72
N TYR A 444 -6.32 0.18 1.50
CA TYR A 444 -7.30 -0.30 0.54
C TYR A 444 -6.72 -1.51 -0.21
N ALA A 445 -7.52 -2.56 -0.38
CA ALA A 445 -7.25 -3.63 -1.34
C ALA A 445 -8.54 -3.94 -2.12
N GLY A 446 -8.48 -3.91 -3.45
CA GLY A 446 -9.62 -4.21 -4.33
C GLY A 446 -9.26 -5.15 -5.46
N PHE A 447 -10.16 -6.08 -5.76
CA PHE A 447 -9.99 -7.16 -6.73
C PHE A 447 -11.12 -7.06 -7.78
N PRO A 448 -10.81 -7.10 -9.09
CA PRO A 448 -11.77 -6.79 -10.15
C PRO A 448 -12.85 -7.86 -10.30
N LEU A 449 -14.10 -7.41 -10.37
CA LEU A 449 -15.26 -8.23 -10.73
C LEU A 449 -15.38 -8.27 -12.25
N ARG A 450 -15.45 -9.46 -12.85
CA ARG A 450 -15.41 -9.65 -14.30
C ARG A 450 -16.70 -10.26 -14.84
N ALA A 451 -17.32 -9.61 -15.81
CA ALA A 451 -18.39 -10.22 -16.60
C ALA A 451 -17.84 -11.40 -17.44
N PRO A 452 -18.69 -12.32 -17.93
CA PRO A 452 -18.25 -13.47 -18.74
C PRO A 452 -17.48 -13.13 -20.03
N GLY A 453 -17.62 -11.91 -20.57
CA GLY A 453 -16.82 -11.40 -21.70
C GLY A 453 -15.42 -10.92 -21.34
N GLY A 454 -15.09 -10.86 -20.04
CA GLY A 454 -13.83 -10.37 -19.49
C GLY A 454 -13.88 -8.92 -18.99
N GLU A 455 -14.90 -8.14 -19.38
CA GLU A 455 -15.09 -6.75 -18.93
C GLU A 455 -15.15 -6.61 -17.41
N VAL A 456 -14.33 -5.71 -16.84
CA VAL A 456 -14.39 -5.39 -15.41
C VAL A 456 -15.56 -4.45 -15.11
N ILE A 457 -16.50 -4.90 -14.30
CA ILE A 457 -17.74 -4.17 -13.93
C ILE A 457 -17.61 -3.40 -12.60
N GLY A 458 -16.59 -3.71 -11.81
CA GLY A 458 -16.35 -3.08 -10.51
C GLY A 458 -15.34 -3.89 -9.68
N ASN A 459 -15.39 -3.82 -8.35
CA ASN A 459 -14.46 -4.55 -7.48
C ASN A 459 -15.13 -5.12 -6.22
N LEU A 460 -14.61 -6.25 -5.75
CA LEU A 460 -14.65 -6.62 -4.34
C LEU A 460 -13.47 -5.94 -3.64
N CYS A 461 -13.71 -5.12 -2.62
CA CYS A 461 -12.64 -4.44 -1.87
C CYS A 461 -12.83 -4.46 -0.36
N ALA A 462 -11.72 -4.24 0.36
CA ALA A 462 -11.68 -4.06 1.81
C ALA A 462 -10.87 -2.79 2.15
N LEU A 463 -11.26 -2.13 3.24
CA LEU A 463 -10.70 -0.83 3.66
C LEU A 463 -10.49 -0.79 5.18
N ASP A 464 -9.42 -0.12 5.60
CA ASP A 464 -9.03 0.08 7.01
C ASP A 464 -8.55 1.52 7.28
N GLY A 465 -8.78 2.01 8.49
CA GLY A 465 -8.21 3.26 9.01
C GLY A 465 -6.78 3.12 9.56
N ASN A 466 -6.23 1.90 9.55
CA ASN A 466 -4.84 1.59 9.83
C ASN A 466 -4.06 1.32 8.53
N THR A 467 -2.76 1.59 8.52
CA THR A 467 -1.87 1.24 7.39
C THR A 467 -1.49 -0.23 7.45
N HIS A 468 -1.53 -0.93 6.32
CA HIS A 468 -1.07 -2.32 6.23
C HIS A 468 0.30 -2.39 5.56
N ASN A 469 1.21 -3.20 6.11
CA ASN A 469 2.57 -3.30 5.60
C ASN A 469 2.66 -3.98 4.24
N ASN A 470 1.97 -5.11 4.04
CA ASN A 470 1.87 -5.90 2.80
C ASN A 470 0.61 -6.80 2.93
N ILE A 471 0.09 -7.36 1.83
CA ILE A 471 -0.83 -8.53 1.90
C ILE A 471 -0.05 -9.83 1.66
N SER A 472 -0.57 -10.98 2.09
CA SER A 472 0.06 -12.28 1.85
C SER A 472 -0.43 -12.92 0.55
N THR A 473 0.31 -13.87 -0.02
CA THR A 473 -0.16 -14.68 -1.18
C THR A 473 -1.46 -15.43 -0.87
N LYS A 474 -1.69 -15.84 0.38
CA LYS A 474 -2.96 -16.46 0.83
C LYS A 474 -4.14 -15.50 0.79
N ASP A 475 -3.91 -14.21 1.08
CA ASP A 475 -4.93 -13.17 0.98
C ASP A 475 -5.26 -12.87 -0.49
N TYR A 476 -4.23 -12.76 -1.34
CA TYR A 476 -4.41 -12.54 -2.78
C TYR A 476 -5.31 -13.61 -3.39
N SER A 477 -4.96 -14.90 -3.24
CA SER A 477 -5.74 -15.99 -3.84
C SER A 477 -7.16 -16.07 -3.27
N THR A 478 -7.35 -15.86 -1.97
CA THR A 478 -8.70 -15.89 -1.37
C THR A 478 -9.57 -14.74 -1.89
N MET A 479 -9.01 -13.52 -1.99
CA MET A 479 -9.73 -12.36 -2.52
C MET A 479 -10.06 -12.50 -4.01
N GLU A 480 -9.19 -13.13 -4.80
CA GLU A 480 -9.44 -13.43 -6.22
C GLU A 480 -10.58 -14.46 -6.39
N THR A 481 -10.62 -15.53 -5.59
CA THR A 481 -11.74 -16.49 -5.56
C THR A 481 -13.05 -15.83 -5.12
N LEU A 482 -13.03 -14.95 -4.11
CA LEU A 482 -14.22 -14.21 -3.65
C LEU A 482 -14.71 -13.19 -4.69
N ALA A 483 -13.80 -12.55 -5.42
CA ALA A 483 -14.14 -11.64 -6.51
C ALA A 483 -14.77 -12.39 -7.70
N LYS A 484 -14.27 -13.60 -8.03
CA LYS A 484 -14.92 -14.48 -9.00
C LYS A 484 -16.35 -14.84 -8.55
N LEU A 485 -16.52 -15.32 -7.32
CA LEU A 485 -17.85 -15.67 -6.77
C LEU A 485 -18.84 -14.50 -6.82
N ALA A 486 -18.41 -13.29 -6.43
CA ALA A 486 -19.24 -12.09 -6.54
C ALA A 486 -19.54 -11.69 -7.99
N SER A 487 -18.66 -12.03 -8.95
CA SER A 487 -18.90 -11.80 -10.38
C SER A 487 -19.96 -12.74 -10.93
N ASP A 488 -19.84 -14.04 -10.63
CA ASP A 488 -20.78 -15.09 -11.05
C ASP A 488 -22.20 -14.85 -10.49
N LEU A 489 -22.31 -14.25 -9.29
CA LEU A 489 -23.58 -13.81 -8.69
C LEU A 489 -24.18 -12.54 -9.32
N LEU A 490 -23.35 -11.64 -9.86
CA LEU A 490 -23.79 -10.36 -10.43
C LEU A 490 -24.16 -10.46 -11.91
N ILE A 491 -23.38 -11.22 -12.69
CA ILE A 491 -23.62 -11.48 -14.11
C ILE A 491 -23.31 -12.96 -14.38
N PRO A 492 -24.28 -13.87 -14.14
CA PRO A 492 -24.09 -15.29 -14.37
C PRO A 492 -23.66 -15.60 -15.81
N SER A 493 -22.72 -16.53 -15.95
CA SER A 493 -22.39 -17.11 -17.26
C SER A 493 -23.62 -17.84 -17.82
N LYS A 494 -24.01 -17.51 -19.06
CA LYS A 494 -25.08 -18.25 -19.75
C LYS A 494 -24.58 -19.66 -20.09
N THR A 495 -25.26 -20.65 -19.51
CA THR A 495 -25.11 -22.09 -19.79
C THR A 495 -25.78 -22.50 -21.10
#